data_AF-A0A1F2P9B8-F1
#
_entry.id   AF-A0A1F2P9B8-F1
#
_cell.length_a   1.000
_cell.length_b   1.000
_cell.length_c   1.000
_cell.angle_alpha   90.00
_cell.angle_beta   90.00
_cell.angle_gamma   90.00
#
_symmetry.space_group_name_H-M   'P 1'
#
loop_
_entity.id
_entity.type
_entity.pdbx_description
1 polymer ?
#
loop_
_entity_poly.entity_id
_entity_poly.type
_entity_poly.pdbx_seq_one_letter_code
_entity_poly.pdbx_strand_id
1 'polypeptide(L)'
;MRRYGIIGSILFGILILIGILLLFGTGSDLAITLILLLIPVMVIVSFFIIYLTEVRGKSIKTRVLERDLKRIAHNLIELLRELSNFENQYHIVTRGFRDELSAVKADLSSIGCLVNGEVHFDKAKLKKARSSDIEEIKLKIESIKDRYEPTIYGKVIEQGERYLDRLRELEAAGYRGIGDQMRRIEAMILEDIEIDILNLAHFLGDLTSIFDDAIESSLREVKAVESGSKTIRDRSRIRTDIKIAEQNMERGNYDAAAGILRNVMERIIDETADGFNQYKEMLLEMVGVVKKVADGEKVRAIEARIEHTDSPSQQNILKECEAELRVTAIETLEAIYKNIFDLEAKIRDKEPSSEEYPVDYWGADRMQDVLDLQTIEQLGEFMLRYEALIEDANSRLEYDRDRLDVISK
;
A
#
# COMPACT_ATOMS: atom_id res chain seq x y z
N MET A 1 42.82 19.52 -28.67
CA MET A 1 43.64 19.19 -29.86
C MET A 1 44.60 20.30 -30.32
N ARG A 2 44.46 21.60 -29.96
CA ARG A 2 45.36 22.67 -30.46
C ARG A 2 46.72 22.86 -29.76
N ARG A 3 46.95 22.34 -28.54
CA ARG A 3 48.19 22.59 -27.77
C ARG A 3 49.36 21.60 -28.02
N TYR A 4 49.10 20.39 -28.53
CA TYR A 4 50.16 19.39 -28.78
C TYR A 4 50.82 19.53 -30.15
N GLY A 5 50.11 20.06 -31.17
CA GLY A 5 50.70 20.32 -32.49
C GLY A 5 51.77 21.42 -32.46
N ILE A 6 51.56 22.46 -31.64
CA ILE A 6 52.49 23.59 -31.52
C ILE A 6 53.80 23.16 -30.87
N ILE A 7 53.75 22.33 -29.82
CA ILE A 7 54.96 21.83 -29.13
C ILE A 7 55.79 20.93 -30.04
N GLY A 8 55.15 20.06 -30.83
CA GLY A 8 55.82 19.19 -31.80
C GLY A 8 56.50 19.98 -32.93
N SER A 9 55.82 20.99 -33.48
CA SER A 9 56.38 21.86 -34.52
C SER A 9 57.53 22.73 -34.02
N ILE A 10 57.46 23.20 -32.76
CA ILE A 10 58.55 23.99 -32.14
C ILE A 10 59.78 23.09 -31.90
N LEU A 11 59.61 21.87 -31.38
CA LEU A 11 60.73 20.94 -31.17
C LEU A 11 61.41 20.58 -32.50
N PHE A 12 60.63 20.39 -33.56
CA PHE A 12 61.15 20.10 -34.90
C PHE A 12 61.93 21.30 -35.48
N GLY A 13 61.43 22.52 -35.27
CA GLY A 13 62.13 23.75 -35.67
C GLY A 13 63.46 23.93 -34.93
N ILE A 14 63.52 23.64 -33.63
CA ILE A 14 64.75 23.72 -32.82
C ILE A 14 65.77 22.66 -33.28
N LEU A 15 65.33 21.44 -33.59
CA LEU A 15 66.21 20.37 -34.11
C LEU A 15 66.81 20.70 -35.48
N ILE A 16 66.02 21.31 -36.37
CA ILE A 16 66.53 21.80 -37.67
C ILE A 16 67.55 22.91 -37.45
N LEU A 17 67.28 23.85 -36.53
CA LEU A 17 68.18 24.96 -36.23
C LEU A 17 69.53 24.45 -35.68
N ILE A 18 69.50 23.47 -34.77
CA ILE A 18 70.70 22.82 -34.22
C ILE A 18 71.46 22.05 -35.31
N GLY A 19 70.75 21.36 -36.20
CA GLY A 19 71.34 20.65 -37.34
C GLY A 19 72.06 21.60 -38.31
N ILE A 20 71.47 22.77 -38.60
CA ILE A 20 72.10 23.82 -39.43
C ILE A 20 73.32 24.41 -38.71
N LEU A 21 73.25 24.66 -37.41
CA LEU A 21 74.37 25.20 -36.62
C LEU A 21 75.57 24.25 -36.57
N LEU A 22 75.32 22.94 -36.50
CA LEU A 22 76.35 21.89 -36.55
C LEU A 22 76.96 21.72 -37.95
N LEU A 23 76.17 21.91 -39.01
CA LEU A 23 76.63 21.89 -40.41
C LEU A 23 77.65 23.00 -40.72
N PHE A 24 77.50 24.18 -40.10
CA PHE A 24 78.39 25.33 -40.33
C PHE A 24 79.56 25.42 -39.33
N GLY A 25 79.44 24.82 -38.13
CA GLY A 25 80.45 24.93 -37.07
C GLY A 25 81.51 23.83 -37.04
N THR A 26 81.25 22.66 -37.64
CA THR A 26 82.17 21.51 -37.62
C THR A 26 82.20 20.86 -38.99
N GLY A 27 83.40 20.62 -39.52
CA GLY A 27 83.62 20.18 -40.90
C GLY A 27 82.75 19.01 -41.37
N SER A 28 82.28 19.16 -42.62
CA SER A 28 81.57 18.26 -43.53
C SER A 28 81.24 16.82 -43.09
N ASP A 29 82.21 16.03 -42.61
CA ASP A 29 82.02 14.58 -42.41
C ASP A 29 81.11 14.21 -41.24
N LEU A 30 81.13 15.00 -40.15
CA LEU A 30 80.34 14.71 -38.95
C LEU A 30 78.86 15.07 -39.15
N ALA A 31 78.59 16.07 -39.97
CA ALA A 31 77.23 16.47 -40.34
C ALA A 31 76.56 15.47 -41.29
N ILE A 32 77.32 14.93 -42.26
CA ILE A 32 76.81 13.92 -43.20
C ILE A 32 76.44 12.63 -42.46
N THR A 33 77.27 12.16 -41.52
CA THR A 33 76.97 10.98 -40.69
C THR A 33 75.75 11.19 -39.81
N LEU A 34 75.58 12.39 -39.24
CA LEU A 34 74.43 12.71 -38.40
C LEU A 34 73.13 12.70 -39.22
N ILE A 35 73.12 13.27 -40.43
CA ILE A 35 71.95 13.30 -41.33
C ILE A 35 71.55 11.89 -41.79
N LEU A 36 72.55 11.07 -42.16
CA LEU A 36 72.34 9.68 -42.56
C LEU A 36 71.74 8.81 -41.44
N LEU A 37 72.02 9.14 -40.18
CA LEU A 37 71.49 8.41 -39.02
C LEU A 37 70.15 8.99 -38.52
N LEU A 38 69.95 10.31 -38.58
CA LEU A 38 68.73 10.97 -38.10
C LEU A 38 67.52 10.74 -39.01
N ILE A 39 67.68 10.73 -40.33
CA ILE A 39 66.54 10.56 -41.25
C ILE A 39 65.87 9.19 -41.05
N PRO A 40 66.59 8.05 -41.02
CA PRO A 40 65.98 6.75 -40.75
C PRO A 40 65.33 6.68 -39.36
N VAL A 41 65.99 7.22 -38.33
CA VAL A 41 65.47 7.23 -36.96
C VAL A 41 64.17 8.05 -36.87
N MET A 42 64.10 9.21 -37.53
CA MET A 42 62.91 10.05 -37.55
C MET A 42 61.76 9.41 -38.34
N VAL A 43 62.04 8.67 -39.41
CA VAL A 43 61.02 7.87 -40.12
C VAL A 43 60.49 6.76 -39.22
N ILE A 44 61.36 6.03 -38.51
CA ILE A 44 60.96 4.98 -37.56
C ILE A 44 60.14 5.55 -36.41
N VAL A 45 60.56 6.67 -35.82
CA VAL A 45 59.82 7.33 -34.72
C VAL A 45 58.49 7.88 -35.21
N SER A 46 58.42 8.46 -36.41
CA SER A 46 57.15 8.91 -37.00
C SER A 46 56.20 7.76 -37.27
N PHE A 47 56.72 6.65 -37.82
CA PHE A 47 55.95 5.43 -38.02
C PHE A 47 55.50 4.81 -36.69
N PHE A 48 56.34 4.88 -35.66
CA PHE A 48 56.03 4.38 -34.32
C PHE A 48 55.00 5.25 -33.59
N ILE A 49 55.02 6.58 -33.78
CA ILE A 49 54.00 7.50 -33.25
C ILE A 49 52.67 7.30 -33.99
N ILE A 50 52.68 7.15 -35.32
CA ILE A 50 51.49 6.81 -36.11
C ILE A 50 50.94 5.45 -35.70
N TYR A 51 51.79 4.43 -35.57
CA TYR A 51 51.42 3.10 -35.10
C TYR A 51 50.88 3.11 -33.68
N LEU A 52 51.52 3.82 -32.73
CA LEU A 52 51.03 3.94 -31.37
C LEU A 52 49.70 4.69 -31.29
N THR A 53 49.54 5.79 -32.05
CA THR A 53 48.28 6.56 -32.06
C THR A 53 47.15 5.77 -32.72
N GLU A 54 47.43 5.04 -33.80
CA GLU A 54 46.44 4.24 -34.51
C GLU A 54 46.09 2.94 -33.75
N VAL A 55 47.06 2.26 -33.14
CA VAL A 55 46.83 1.01 -32.39
C VAL A 55 46.28 1.28 -30.98
N ARG A 56 46.82 2.25 -30.23
CA ARG A 56 46.25 2.62 -28.91
C ARG A 56 44.91 3.32 -29.05
N GLY A 57 44.74 4.18 -30.06
CA GLY A 57 43.47 4.82 -30.38
C GLY A 57 42.38 3.82 -30.77
N LYS A 58 42.72 2.80 -31.58
CA LYS A 58 41.81 1.68 -31.88
C LYS A 58 41.46 0.86 -30.62
N SER A 59 42.41 0.64 -29.70
CA SER A 59 42.13 -0.07 -28.43
C SER A 59 41.20 0.70 -27.49
N ILE A 60 41.32 2.04 -27.43
CA ILE A 60 40.48 2.90 -26.60
C ILE A 60 39.08 3.00 -27.22
N LYS A 61 38.99 3.22 -28.54
CA LYS A 61 37.73 3.21 -29.28
C LYS A 61 36.97 1.90 -29.06
N THR A 62 37.65 0.77 -29.21
CA THR A 62 37.03 -0.56 -29.02
C THR A 62 36.52 -0.71 -27.59
N ARG A 63 37.30 -0.34 -26.56
CA ARG A 63 36.85 -0.36 -25.16
C ARG A 63 35.63 0.52 -24.88
N VAL A 64 35.56 1.71 -25.49
CA VAL A 64 34.39 2.60 -25.35
C VAL A 64 33.16 1.97 -26.01
N LEU A 65 33.32 1.41 -27.21
CA LEU A 65 32.23 0.69 -27.90
C LEU A 65 31.77 -0.54 -27.10
N GLU A 66 32.68 -1.33 -26.52
CA GLU A 66 32.34 -2.47 -25.64
C GLU A 66 31.50 -2.01 -24.44
N ARG A 67 31.93 -0.94 -23.76
CA ARG A 67 31.22 -0.40 -22.59
C ARG A 67 29.81 0.06 -22.96
N ASP A 68 29.67 0.83 -24.03
CA ASP A 68 28.39 1.41 -24.43
C ASP A 68 27.43 0.32 -24.94
N LEU A 69 27.93 -0.64 -25.73
CA LEU A 69 27.14 -1.81 -26.14
C LEU A 69 26.76 -2.71 -24.99
N LYS A 70 27.66 -2.89 -24.01
CA LYS A 70 27.33 -3.63 -22.79
C LYS A 70 26.16 -2.98 -22.08
N ARG A 71 26.18 -1.66 -21.89
CA ARG A 71 25.08 -0.91 -21.25
C ARG A 71 23.77 -1.08 -22.02
N ILE A 72 23.77 -0.87 -23.34
CA ILE A 72 22.58 -1.03 -24.18
C ILE A 72 22.03 -2.46 -24.10
N ALA A 73 22.90 -3.47 -24.18
CA ALA A 73 22.49 -4.86 -24.11
C ALA A 73 21.90 -5.24 -22.74
N HIS A 74 22.46 -4.74 -21.63
CA HIS A 74 21.89 -4.98 -20.30
C HIS A 74 20.52 -4.31 -20.16
N ASN A 75 20.38 -3.05 -20.56
CA ASN A 75 19.10 -2.34 -20.54
C ASN A 75 18.04 -3.07 -21.39
N LEU A 76 18.42 -3.59 -22.56
CA LEU A 76 17.51 -4.36 -23.42
C LEU A 76 17.06 -5.68 -22.76
N ILE A 77 17.96 -6.39 -22.09
CA ILE A 77 17.61 -7.63 -21.37
C ILE A 77 16.62 -7.31 -20.25
N GLU A 78 16.89 -6.27 -19.46
CA GLU A 78 16.04 -5.82 -18.36
C GLU A 78 14.65 -5.40 -18.87
N LEU A 79 14.60 -4.59 -19.93
CA LEU A 79 13.35 -4.17 -20.57
C LEU A 79 12.51 -5.37 -21.05
N LEU A 80 13.14 -6.35 -21.71
CA LEU A 80 12.46 -7.57 -22.14
C LEU A 80 11.95 -8.43 -20.98
N ARG A 81 12.69 -8.45 -19.86
CA ARG A 81 12.26 -9.14 -18.64
C ARG A 81 11.03 -8.46 -18.05
N GLU A 82 11.04 -7.14 -17.89
CA GLU A 82 9.90 -6.41 -17.34
C GLU A 82 8.67 -6.53 -18.24
N LEU A 83 8.81 -6.42 -19.55
CA LEU A 83 7.71 -6.68 -20.47
C LEU A 83 7.14 -8.10 -20.34
N SER A 84 7.97 -9.10 -20.04
CA SER A 84 7.49 -10.44 -19.73
C SER A 84 6.74 -10.49 -18.40
N ASN A 85 7.17 -9.74 -17.39
CA ASN A 85 6.47 -9.62 -16.10
C ASN A 85 5.09 -9.00 -16.29
N PHE A 86 4.96 -7.95 -17.12
CA PHE A 86 3.68 -7.36 -17.52
C PHE A 86 2.67 -8.39 -18.06
N GLU A 87 3.10 -9.31 -18.95
CA GLU A 87 2.20 -10.32 -19.51
C GLU A 87 1.90 -11.45 -18.50
N ASN A 88 2.89 -11.88 -17.72
CA ASN A 88 2.78 -13.05 -16.85
C ASN A 88 2.09 -12.75 -15.51
N GLN A 89 2.39 -11.60 -14.90
CA GLN A 89 1.89 -11.25 -13.56
C GLN A 89 0.63 -10.38 -13.64
N TYR A 90 0.57 -9.47 -14.60
CA TYR A 90 -0.47 -8.45 -14.67
C TYR A 90 -1.41 -8.62 -15.87
N HIS A 91 -1.18 -9.66 -16.69
CA HIS A 91 -1.98 -9.97 -17.88
C HIS A 91 -2.08 -8.83 -18.90
N ILE A 92 -1.09 -7.93 -18.93
CA ILE A 92 -0.98 -6.85 -19.92
C ILE A 92 -0.22 -7.38 -21.15
N VAL A 93 -0.86 -7.33 -22.31
CA VAL A 93 -0.29 -7.89 -23.55
C VAL A 93 0.88 -7.03 -24.04
N THR A 94 2.09 -7.57 -24.01
CA THR A 94 3.32 -6.90 -24.46
C THR A 94 4.04 -7.59 -25.61
N ARG A 95 3.43 -8.65 -26.19
CA ARG A 95 4.09 -9.52 -27.18
C ARG A 95 4.64 -8.77 -28.39
N GLY A 96 3.87 -7.89 -29.00
CA GLY A 96 4.31 -7.10 -30.15
C GLY A 96 5.53 -6.22 -29.85
N PHE A 97 5.55 -5.59 -28.68
CA PHE A 97 6.70 -4.80 -28.21
C PHE A 97 7.93 -5.69 -27.98
N ARG A 98 7.74 -6.85 -27.33
CA ARG A 98 8.81 -7.81 -27.08
C ARG A 98 9.42 -8.36 -28.36
N ASP A 99 8.62 -8.61 -29.38
CA ASP A 99 9.07 -9.12 -30.68
C ASP A 99 9.92 -8.06 -31.41
N GLU A 100 9.48 -6.80 -31.45
CA GLU A 100 10.25 -5.70 -32.06
C GLU A 100 11.58 -5.44 -31.33
N LEU A 101 11.58 -5.45 -29.99
CA LEU A 101 12.80 -5.33 -29.19
C LEU A 101 13.72 -6.56 -29.33
N SER A 102 13.15 -7.75 -29.49
CA SER A 102 13.93 -8.97 -29.71
C SER A 102 14.62 -8.94 -31.07
N ALA A 103 14.04 -8.29 -32.08
CA ALA A 103 14.69 -8.08 -33.37
C ALA A 103 15.94 -7.19 -33.25
N VAL A 104 15.99 -6.25 -32.29
CA VAL A 104 17.18 -5.42 -32.02
C VAL A 104 18.38 -6.27 -31.55
N LYS A 105 18.16 -7.47 -30.99
CA LYS A 105 19.26 -8.41 -30.66
C LYS A 105 20.01 -8.86 -31.91
N ALA A 106 19.33 -8.99 -33.05
CA ALA A 106 19.98 -9.30 -34.31
C ALA A 106 20.88 -8.15 -34.78
N ASP A 107 20.41 -6.90 -34.62
CA ASP A 107 21.20 -5.70 -34.93
C ASP A 107 22.44 -5.59 -34.04
N LEU A 108 22.30 -5.81 -32.73
CA LEU A 108 23.42 -5.89 -31.78
C LEU A 108 24.42 -6.99 -32.18
N SER A 109 23.91 -8.15 -32.59
CA SER A 109 24.75 -9.28 -33.03
C SER A 109 25.52 -8.97 -34.31
N SER A 110 24.95 -8.14 -35.21
CA SER A 110 25.57 -7.73 -36.46
C SER A 110 26.84 -6.87 -36.25
N ILE A 111 26.84 -6.04 -35.19
CA ILE A 111 27.98 -5.18 -34.82
C ILE A 111 28.95 -5.84 -33.81
N GLY A 112 28.70 -7.11 -33.47
CA GLY A 112 29.59 -7.91 -32.63
C GLY A 112 29.20 -7.97 -31.15
N CYS A 113 27.98 -7.61 -30.77
CA CYS A 113 27.43 -7.77 -29.42
C CYS A 113 26.35 -8.88 -29.41
N LEU A 114 26.71 -10.07 -28.96
CA LEU A 114 25.81 -11.22 -28.88
C LEU A 114 25.05 -11.20 -27.54
N VAL A 115 23.72 -11.31 -27.60
CA VAL A 115 22.84 -11.24 -26.43
C VAL A 115 22.03 -12.54 -26.31
N ASN A 116 22.58 -13.51 -25.59
CA ASN A 116 22.00 -14.84 -25.36
C ASN A 116 21.96 -15.14 -23.84
N GLY A 117 21.11 -14.42 -23.10
CA GLY A 117 21.09 -14.47 -21.62
C GLY A 117 22.26 -13.73 -20.96
N GLU A 118 23.44 -13.79 -21.58
CA GLU A 118 24.64 -13.03 -21.21
C GLU A 118 25.19 -12.24 -22.41
N VAL A 119 25.92 -11.15 -22.13
CA VAL A 119 26.50 -10.27 -23.15
C VAL A 119 27.90 -10.72 -23.53
N HIS A 120 28.08 -11.11 -24.79
CA HIS A 120 29.34 -11.58 -25.35
C HIS A 120 29.79 -10.69 -26.52
N PHE A 121 31.11 -10.52 -26.69
CA PHE A 121 31.66 -9.67 -27.74
C PHE A 121 32.48 -10.44 -28.78
N ASP A 122 32.10 -10.31 -30.05
CA ASP A 122 32.92 -10.69 -31.20
C ASP A 122 33.88 -9.55 -31.53
N LYS A 123 35.14 -9.68 -31.07
CA LYS A 123 36.20 -8.69 -31.27
C LYS A 123 36.52 -8.42 -32.75
N ALA A 124 36.24 -9.35 -33.67
CA ALA A 124 36.52 -9.16 -35.09
C ALA A 124 35.46 -8.25 -35.74
N LYS A 125 34.19 -8.46 -35.40
CA LYS A 125 33.08 -7.59 -35.85
C LYS A 125 33.12 -6.22 -35.17
N LEU A 126 33.41 -6.19 -33.88
CA LEU A 126 33.45 -4.95 -33.11
C LEU A 126 34.53 -3.97 -33.60
N LYS A 127 35.68 -4.48 -34.08
CA LYS A 127 36.72 -3.64 -34.71
C LYS A 127 36.24 -2.90 -35.96
N LYS A 128 35.21 -3.41 -36.64
CA LYS A 128 34.60 -2.82 -37.84
C LYS A 128 33.43 -1.90 -37.52
N ALA A 129 32.89 -1.96 -36.30
CA ALA A 129 31.76 -1.15 -35.87
C ALA A 129 32.12 0.35 -35.78
N ARG A 130 31.15 1.18 -36.15
CA ARG A 130 31.20 2.64 -36.06
C ARG A 130 30.33 3.12 -34.92
N SER A 131 30.66 4.29 -34.37
CA SER A 131 29.84 4.93 -33.34
C SER A 131 28.44 5.27 -33.86
N SER A 132 28.28 5.50 -35.17
CA SER A 132 26.97 5.68 -35.83
C SER A 132 26.08 4.46 -35.69
N ASP A 133 26.65 3.25 -35.73
CA ASP A 133 25.86 2.00 -35.67
C ASP A 133 25.28 1.80 -34.26
N ILE A 134 26.01 2.26 -33.21
CA ILE A 134 25.48 2.29 -31.83
C ILE A 134 24.35 3.31 -31.71
N GLU A 135 24.51 4.49 -32.30
CA GLU A 135 23.50 5.54 -32.22
C GLU A 135 22.22 5.15 -32.95
N GLU A 136 22.33 4.48 -34.09
CA GLU A 136 21.20 3.91 -34.83
C GLU A 136 20.44 2.88 -33.99
N ILE A 137 21.14 2.00 -33.26
CA ILE A 137 20.50 1.04 -32.35
C ILE A 137 19.79 1.75 -31.20
N LYS A 138 20.40 2.78 -30.60
CA LYS A 138 19.72 3.56 -29.54
C LYS A 138 18.46 4.24 -30.06
N LEU A 139 18.54 4.91 -31.21
CA LEU A 139 17.40 5.58 -31.84
C LEU A 139 16.29 4.58 -32.19
N LYS A 140 16.66 3.36 -32.61
CA LYS A 140 15.69 2.29 -32.86
C LYS A 140 15.01 1.83 -31.58
N ILE A 141 15.75 1.62 -30.50
CA ILE A 141 15.17 1.26 -29.19
C ILE A 141 14.23 2.38 -28.72
N GLU A 142 14.66 3.63 -28.77
CA GLU A 142 13.85 4.78 -28.34
C GLU A 142 12.58 4.92 -29.18
N SER A 143 12.68 4.77 -30.50
CA SER A 143 11.51 4.83 -31.39
C SER A 143 10.50 3.69 -31.13
N ILE A 144 10.97 2.53 -30.67
CA ILE A 144 10.08 1.45 -30.25
C ILE A 144 9.45 1.81 -28.88
N LYS A 145 10.23 2.31 -27.92
CA LYS A 145 9.74 2.78 -26.62
C LYS A 145 8.64 3.84 -26.78
N ASP A 146 8.91 4.92 -27.52
CA ASP A 146 7.98 6.02 -27.80
C ASP A 146 6.64 5.55 -28.35
N ARG A 147 6.63 4.43 -29.10
CA ARG A 147 5.42 3.87 -29.71
C ARG A 147 4.60 3.04 -28.74
N TYR A 148 5.26 2.25 -27.88
CA TYR A 148 4.60 1.24 -27.07
C TYR A 148 4.40 1.64 -25.61
N GLU A 149 5.26 2.48 -25.04
CA GLU A 149 5.15 2.91 -23.64
C GLU A 149 3.85 3.65 -23.34
N PRO A 150 3.33 4.56 -24.20
CA PRO A 150 2.03 5.19 -23.97
C PRO A 150 0.87 4.18 -23.93
N THR A 151 0.97 3.10 -24.71
CA THR A 151 -0.06 2.04 -24.73
C THR A 151 -0.01 1.22 -23.44
N ILE A 152 1.19 0.90 -22.96
CA ILE A 152 1.37 0.19 -21.68
C ILE A 152 0.94 1.06 -20.52
N TYR A 153 1.32 2.35 -20.51
CA TYR A 153 0.85 3.31 -19.51
C TYR A 153 -0.68 3.33 -19.43
N GLY A 154 -1.38 3.45 -20.57
CA GLY A 154 -2.84 3.38 -20.59
C GLY A 154 -3.40 2.10 -19.96
N LYS A 155 -2.78 0.94 -20.23
CA LYS A 155 -3.20 -0.35 -19.64
C LYS A 155 -2.91 -0.46 -18.14
N VAL A 156 -1.82 0.16 -17.67
CA VAL A 156 -1.49 0.24 -16.24
C VAL A 156 -2.53 1.09 -15.51
N ILE A 157 -2.91 2.24 -16.07
CA ILE A 157 -3.96 3.09 -15.51
C ILE A 157 -5.32 2.37 -15.51
N GLU A 158 -5.72 1.74 -16.63
CA GLU A 158 -6.94 0.92 -16.70
C GLU A 158 -6.96 -0.17 -15.62
N GLN A 159 -5.81 -0.79 -15.31
CA GLN A 159 -5.71 -1.80 -14.26
C GLN A 159 -5.87 -1.18 -12.86
N GLY A 160 -5.32 0.01 -12.61
CA GLY A 160 -5.54 0.75 -11.37
C GLY A 160 -7.01 1.13 -11.18
N GLU A 161 -7.67 1.65 -12.22
CA GLU A 161 -9.11 1.96 -12.21
C GLU A 161 -9.94 0.71 -11.93
N ARG A 162 -9.58 -0.42 -12.54
CA ARG A 162 -10.24 -1.70 -12.29
C ARG A 162 -10.11 -2.16 -10.83
N TYR A 163 -8.92 -2.03 -10.22
CA TYR A 163 -8.75 -2.32 -8.79
C TYR A 163 -9.62 -1.41 -7.93
N LEU A 164 -9.67 -0.12 -8.25
CA LEU A 164 -10.51 0.82 -7.53
C LEU A 164 -12.00 0.47 -7.63
N ASP A 165 -12.48 0.10 -8.82
CA ASP A 165 -13.87 -0.35 -9.00
C ASP A 165 -14.16 -1.63 -8.21
N ARG A 166 -13.21 -2.56 -8.13
CA ARG A 166 -13.35 -3.75 -7.26
C ARG A 166 -13.43 -3.39 -5.78
N LEU A 167 -12.63 -2.43 -5.32
CA LEU A 167 -12.73 -1.95 -3.94
C LEU A 167 -14.06 -1.25 -3.67
N ARG A 168 -14.58 -0.46 -4.62
CA ARG A 168 -15.92 0.15 -4.52
C ARG A 168 -17.02 -0.91 -4.46
N GLU A 169 -16.90 -1.97 -5.25
CA GLU A 169 -17.83 -3.12 -5.18
C GLU A 169 -17.79 -3.80 -3.81
N LEU A 170 -16.60 -3.98 -3.21
CA LEU A 170 -16.46 -4.50 -1.85
C LEU A 170 -17.05 -3.53 -0.82
N GLU A 171 -16.77 -2.24 -0.92
CA GLU A 171 -17.33 -1.23 -0.02
C GLU A 171 -18.87 -1.25 -0.06
N ALA A 172 -19.44 -1.31 -1.26
CA ALA A 172 -20.88 -1.40 -1.47
C ALA A 172 -21.48 -2.70 -0.89
N ALA A 173 -20.74 -3.81 -0.93
CA ALA A 173 -21.13 -5.07 -0.30
C ALA A 173 -21.03 -5.04 1.23
N GLY A 174 -20.49 -3.97 1.83
CA GLY A 174 -20.51 -3.76 3.28
C GLY A 174 -19.15 -3.86 3.97
N TYR A 175 -18.05 -3.94 3.21
CA TYR A 175 -16.69 -3.85 3.74
C TYR A 175 -16.33 -2.40 4.08
N ARG A 176 -15.85 -2.13 5.30
CA ARG A 176 -15.54 -0.76 5.75
C ARG A 176 -14.04 -0.50 5.93
N GLY A 177 -13.23 -1.56 6.08
CA GLY A 177 -11.79 -1.46 6.37
C GLY A 177 -10.88 -1.17 5.17
N ILE A 178 -11.39 -0.65 4.05
CA ILE A 178 -10.66 -0.51 2.77
C ILE A 178 -10.58 0.92 2.21
N GLY A 179 -11.19 1.91 2.89
CA GLY A 179 -11.25 3.29 2.40
C GLY A 179 -9.89 3.98 2.27
N ASP A 180 -8.91 3.62 3.11
CA ASP A 180 -7.54 4.16 3.02
C ASP A 180 -6.83 3.67 1.75
N GLN A 181 -6.99 2.39 1.42
CA GLN A 181 -6.42 1.77 0.22
C GLN A 181 -7.06 2.35 -1.04
N MET A 182 -8.38 2.55 -1.06
CA MET A 182 -9.08 3.23 -2.15
C MET A 182 -8.51 4.63 -2.41
N ARG A 183 -8.35 5.44 -1.36
CA ARG A 183 -7.77 6.79 -1.48
C ARG A 183 -6.33 6.78 -1.98
N ARG A 184 -5.52 5.80 -1.56
CA ARG A 184 -4.13 5.65 -2.03
C ARG A 184 -4.08 5.29 -3.52
N ILE A 185 -4.92 4.36 -3.98
CA ILE A 185 -5.02 4.01 -5.40
C ILE A 185 -5.52 5.22 -6.23
N GLU A 186 -6.54 5.92 -5.75
CA GLU A 186 -7.04 7.14 -6.40
C GLU A 186 -5.96 8.21 -6.54
N ALA A 187 -5.18 8.45 -5.48
CA ALA A 187 -4.07 9.39 -5.53
C ALA A 187 -3.00 8.96 -6.55
N MET A 188 -2.61 7.68 -6.54
CA MET A 188 -1.61 7.15 -7.47
C MET A 188 -2.02 7.25 -8.93
N ILE A 189 -3.29 6.99 -9.26
CA ILE A 189 -3.80 7.11 -10.64
C ILE A 189 -3.70 8.56 -11.15
N LEU A 190 -3.83 9.54 -10.25
CA LEU A 190 -3.76 10.97 -10.58
C LEU A 190 -2.33 11.52 -10.63
N GLU A 191 -1.32 10.75 -10.18
CA GLU A 191 0.07 11.18 -10.21
C GLU A 191 0.61 11.22 -11.64
N ASP A 192 1.37 12.28 -11.94
CA ASP A 192 2.11 12.39 -13.19
C ASP A 192 3.36 11.52 -13.10
N ILE A 193 3.38 10.44 -13.88
CA ILE A 193 4.43 9.42 -13.84
C ILE A 193 5.22 9.52 -15.14
N GLU A 194 6.54 9.55 -15.02
CA GLU A 194 7.41 9.45 -16.19
C GLU A 194 7.15 8.12 -16.93
N ILE A 195 6.72 8.24 -18.19
CA ILE A 195 6.38 7.11 -19.06
C ILE A 195 7.66 6.38 -19.46
N ASP A 196 8.10 5.46 -18.61
CA ASP A 196 9.20 4.52 -18.82
C ASP A 196 8.81 3.15 -18.26
N ILE A 197 9.06 2.06 -19.00
CA ILE A 197 8.63 0.71 -18.60
C ILE A 197 9.06 0.32 -17.18
N LEU A 198 10.25 0.71 -16.73
CA LEU A 198 10.70 0.36 -15.38
C LEU A 198 9.92 1.11 -14.32
N ASN A 199 9.64 2.41 -14.54
CA ASN A 199 8.79 3.21 -13.67
C ASN A 199 7.36 2.65 -13.64
N LEU A 200 6.82 2.27 -14.81
CA LEU A 200 5.49 1.66 -14.91
C LEU A 200 5.42 0.31 -14.18
N ALA A 201 6.50 -0.48 -14.20
CA ALA A 201 6.56 -1.76 -13.49
C ALA A 201 6.55 -1.57 -11.98
N HIS A 202 7.32 -0.61 -11.47
CA HIS A 202 7.31 -0.25 -10.05
C HIS A 202 5.94 0.29 -9.62
N PHE A 203 5.39 1.22 -10.39
CA PHE A 203 4.08 1.80 -10.11
C PHE A 203 2.97 0.73 -10.05
N LEU A 204 2.96 -0.20 -11.00
CA LEU A 204 2.00 -1.30 -11.00
C LEU A 204 2.23 -2.26 -9.82
N GLY A 205 3.48 -2.53 -9.45
CA GLY A 205 3.81 -3.31 -8.26
C GLY A 205 3.27 -2.67 -6.98
N ASP A 206 3.43 -1.36 -6.84
CA ASP A 206 2.90 -0.60 -5.69
C ASP A 206 1.36 -0.60 -5.67
N LEU A 207 0.71 -0.41 -6.82
CA LEU A 207 -0.75 -0.54 -6.96
C LEU A 207 -1.25 -1.93 -6.53
N THR A 208 -0.61 -2.99 -7.02
CA THR A 208 -0.97 -4.36 -6.66
C THR A 208 -0.75 -4.62 -5.18
N SER A 209 0.32 -4.12 -4.58
CA SER A 209 0.55 -4.24 -3.13
C SER A 209 -0.56 -3.57 -2.31
N ILE A 210 -1.04 -2.39 -2.72
CA ILE A 210 -2.14 -1.70 -2.02
C ILE A 210 -3.44 -2.48 -2.16
N PHE A 211 -3.69 -3.04 -3.34
CA PHE A 211 -4.88 -3.85 -3.57
C PHE A 211 -4.84 -5.16 -2.76
N ASP A 212 -3.68 -5.81 -2.68
CA ASP A 212 -3.45 -6.99 -1.84
C ASP A 212 -3.78 -6.71 -0.36
N ASP A 213 -3.22 -5.63 0.20
CA ASP A 213 -3.53 -5.16 1.56
C ASP A 213 -5.04 -4.99 1.80
N ALA A 214 -5.77 -4.50 0.79
CA ALA A 214 -7.23 -4.31 0.88
C ALA A 214 -7.99 -5.64 0.87
N ILE A 215 -7.56 -6.60 0.06
CA ILE A 215 -8.14 -7.96 0.03
C ILE A 215 -7.87 -8.69 1.34
N GLU A 216 -6.66 -8.58 1.91
CA GLU A 216 -6.33 -9.12 3.23
C GLU A 216 -7.18 -8.50 4.36
N SER A 217 -7.39 -7.18 4.31
CA SER A 217 -8.29 -6.48 5.25
C SER A 217 -9.71 -7.03 5.14
N SER A 218 -10.22 -7.17 3.92
CA SER A 218 -11.55 -7.72 3.63
C SER A 218 -11.69 -9.17 4.11
N LEU A 219 -10.66 -10.01 3.94
CA LEU A 219 -10.63 -11.38 4.46
C LEU A 219 -10.73 -11.42 5.99
N ARG A 220 -10.03 -10.53 6.69
CA ARG A 220 -10.12 -10.43 8.15
C ARG A 220 -11.51 -9.99 8.60
N GLU A 221 -12.07 -8.98 7.92
CA GLU A 221 -13.39 -8.44 8.22
C GLU A 221 -14.48 -9.49 8.04
N VAL A 222 -14.53 -10.18 6.90
CA VAL A 222 -15.57 -11.20 6.65
C VAL A 222 -15.50 -12.38 7.63
N LYS A 223 -14.30 -12.79 8.05
CA LYS A 223 -14.12 -13.81 9.09
C LYS A 223 -14.64 -13.34 10.45
N ALA A 224 -14.42 -12.07 10.79
CA ALA A 224 -14.94 -11.48 12.02
C ALA A 224 -16.47 -11.43 12.01
N VAL A 225 -17.09 -11.03 10.89
CA VAL A 225 -18.55 -11.02 10.75
C VAL A 225 -19.13 -12.44 10.81
N GLU A 226 -18.53 -13.39 10.08
CA GLU A 226 -18.96 -14.80 10.07
C GLU A 226 -18.91 -15.42 11.48
N SER A 227 -17.80 -15.25 12.19
CA SER A 227 -17.63 -15.80 13.54
C SER A 227 -18.53 -15.11 14.57
N GLY A 228 -18.81 -13.82 14.37
CA GLY A 228 -19.62 -13.00 15.28
C GLY A 228 -21.13 -13.23 15.18
N SER A 229 -21.63 -13.75 14.06
CA SER A 229 -23.06 -14.05 13.86
C SER A 229 -23.39 -15.49 14.24
N LYS A 230 -24.48 -15.74 14.96
CA LYS A 230 -24.96 -17.10 15.30
C LYS A 230 -26.02 -17.63 14.34
N THR A 231 -26.60 -16.77 13.50
CA THR A 231 -27.81 -17.05 12.70
C THR A 231 -27.52 -17.52 11.27
N ILE A 232 -26.26 -17.44 10.83
CA ILE A 232 -25.81 -17.91 9.52
C ILE A 232 -26.14 -19.40 9.35
N ARG A 233 -26.95 -19.73 8.34
CA ARG A 233 -27.41 -21.10 8.08
C ARG A 233 -26.37 -21.89 7.30
N ASP A 234 -25.81 -21.30 6.26
CA ASP A 234 -24.89 -21.96 5.32
C ASP A 234 -23.41 -21.71 5.67
N ARG A 235 -23.08 -21.75 6.96
CA ARG A 235 -21.73 -21.42 7.47
C ARG A 235 -20.61 -22.23 6.80
N SER A 236 -20.85 -23.53 6.55
CA SER A 236 -19.88 -24.41 5.87
C SER A 236 -19.54 -23.91 4.47
N ARG A 237 -20.55 -23.43 3.73
CA ARG A 237 -20.39 -22.89 2.38
C ARG A 237 -19.66 -21.56 2.41
N ILE A 238 -20.05 -20.64 3.30
CA ILE A 238 -19.36 -19.36 3.49
C ILE A 238 -17.88 -19.57 3.81
N ARG A 239 -17.54 -20.46 4.73
CA ARG A 239 -16.13 -20.78 5.05
C ARG A 239 -15.36 -21.37 3.88
N THR A 240 -16.03 -22.18 3.05
CA THR A 240 -15.45 -22.72 1.83
C THR A 240 -15.16 -21.60 0.83
N ASP A 241 -16.13 -20.71 0.60
CA ASP A 241 -15.99 -19.57 -0.31
C ASP A 241 -14.86 -18.63 0.17
N ILE A 242 -14.78 -18.33 1.47
CA ILE A 242 -13.66 -17.56 2.08
C ILE A 242 -12.31 -18.23 1.78
N LYS A 243 -12.21 -19.56 1.96
CA LYS A 243 -10.97 -20.29 1.67
C LYS A 243 -10.60 -20.27 0.18
N ILE A 244 -11.59 -20.31 -0.70
CA ILE A 244 -11.35 -20.16 -2.14
C ILE A 244 -10.85 -18.75 -2.46
N ALA A 245 -11.36 -17.71 -1.79
CA ALA A 245 -10.84 -16.35 -1.94
C ALA A 245 -9.38 -16.24 -1.49
N GLU A 246 -9.01 -16.82 -0.35
CA GLU A 246 -7.61 -16.90 0.13
C GLU A 246 -6.70 -17.57 -0.90
N GLN A 247 -7.11 -18.73 -1.44
CA GLN A 247 -6.33 -19.45 -2.45
C GLN A 247 -6.17 -18.67 -3.75
N ASN A 248 -7.14 -17.83 -4.13
CA ASN A 248 -7.00 -16.96 -5.29
C ASN A 248 -6.03 -15.82 -5.01
N MET A 249 -6.08 -15.21 -3.83
CA MET A 249 -5.14 -14.18 -3.39
C MET A 249 -3.70 -14.71 -3.37
N GLU A 250 -3.46 -15.90 -2.78
CA GLU A 250 -2.15 -16.56 -2.76
C GLU A 250 -1.58 -16.84 -4.16
N ARG A 251 -2.44 -16.94 -5.17
CA ARG A 251 -2.06 -17.16 -6.58
C ARG A 251 -1.94 -15.86 -7.39
N GLY A 252 -2.17 -14.70 -6.78
CA GLY A 252 -2.21 -13.39 -7.46
C GLY A 252 -3.49 -13.12 -8.26
N ASN A 253 -4.53 -13.96 -8.11
CA ASN A 253 -5.82 -13.79 -8.78
C ASN A 253 -6.75 -12.86 -7.97
N TYR A 254 -6.31 -11.62 -7.75
CA TYR A 254 -6.99 -10.68 -6.86
C TYR A 254 -8.42 -10.32 -7.31
N ASP A 255 -8.66 -10.20 -8.62
CA ASP A 255 -10.01 -9.97 -9.17
C ASP A 255 -11.01 -11.07 -8.75
N ALA A 256 -10.58 -12.34 -8.82
CA ALA A 256 -11.42 -13.46 -8.44
C ALA A 256 -11.65 -13.48 -6.93
N ALA A 257 -10.62 -13.18 -6.13
CA ALA A 257 -10.73 -13.07 -4.68
C ALA A 257 -11.75 -11.97 -4.29
N ALA A 258 -11.64 -10.77 -4.86
CA ALA A 258 -12.56 -9.66 -4.63
C ALA A 258 -14.01 -10.04 -4.99
N GLY A 259 -14.23 -10.65 -6.15
CA GLY A 259 -15.57 -11.07 -6.58
C GLY A 259 -16.19 -12.13 -5.66
N ILE A 260 -15.39 -13.07 -5.14
CA ILE A 260 -15.87 -14.05 -4.16
C ILE A 260 -16.21 -13.39 -2.83
N LEU A 261 -15.33 -12.53 -2.31
CA LEU A 261 -15.54 -11.83 -1.05
C LEU A 261 -16.81 -10.98 -1.07
N ARG A 262 -17.04 -10.23 -2.15
CA ARG A 262 -18.28 -9.47 -2.37
C ARG A 262 -19.51 -10.35 -2.16
N ASN A 263 -19.60 -11.46 -2.91
CA ASN A 263 -20.74 -12.37 -2.86
C ASN A 263 -20.91 -13.03 -1.47
N VAL A 264 -19.80 -13.28 -0.76
CA VAL A 264 -19.85 -13.84 0.60
C VAL A 264 -20.43 -12.83 1.57
N MET A 265 -19.96 -11.58 1.54
CA MET A 265 -20.47 -10.55 2.44
C MET A 265 -21.95 -10.24 2.18
N GLU A 266 -22.34 -10.10 0.91
CA GLU A 266 -23.75 -9.94 0.52
C GLU A 266 -24.63 -11.06 1.09
N ARG A 267 -24.19 -12.32 0.95
CA ARG A 267 -24.92 -13.47 1.51
C ARG A 267 -25.00 -13.42 3.05
N ILE A 268 -23.91 -13.08 3.72
CA ILE A 268 -23.91 -12.96 5.18
C ILE A 268 -24.90 -11.88 5.61
N ILE A 269 -24.89 -10.71 4.95
CA ILE A 269 -25.83 -9.62 5.23
C ILE A 269 -27.27 -10.09 5.03
N ASP A 270 -27.58 -10.70 3.89
CA ASP A 270 -28.93 -11.19 3.58
C ASP A 270 -29.42 -12.23 4.62
N GLU A 271 -28.56 -13.16 5.03
CA GLU A 271 -28.91 -14.20 6.02
C GLU A 271 -29.08 -13.65 7.45
N THR A 272 -28.46 -12.50 7.76
CA THR A 272 -28.39 -11.97 9.12
C THR A 272 -29.19 -10.70 9.34
N ALA A 273 -29.77 -10.11 8.29
CA ALA A 273 -30.52 -8.86 8.31
C ALA A 273 -31.63 -8.83 9.36
N ASP A 274 -32.51 -9.83 9.39
CA ASP A 274 -33.63 -9.87 10.34
C ASP A 274 -33.16 -9.89 11.79
N GLY A 275 -32.17 -10.74 12.10
CA GLY A 275 -31.63 -10.86 13.45
C GLY A 275 -30.86 -9.60 13.87
N PHE A 276 -30.15 -8.97 12.94
CA PHE A 276 -29.49 -7.69 13.15
C PHE A 276 -30.49 -6.58 13.46
N ASN A 277 -31.55 -6.44 12.66
CA ASN A 277 -32.58 -5.41 12.84
C ASN A 277 -33.33 -5.59 14.17
N GLN A 278 -33.72 -6.83 14.51
CA GLN A 278 -34.34 -7.13 15.80
C GLN A 278 -33.43 -6.75 16.98
N TYR A 279 -32.13 -7.06 16.88
CA TYR A 279 -31.17 -6.72 17.92
C TYR A 279 -30.92 -5.21 18.01
N LYS A 280 -30.87 -4.50 16.87
CA LYS A 280 -30.81 -3.02 16.83
C LYS A 280 -32.03 -2.39 17.51
N GLU A 281 -33.23 -2.89 17.22
CA GLU A 281 -34.47 -2.44 17.85
C GLU A 281 -34.45 -2.66 19.37
N MET A 282 -34.06 -3.85 19.85
CA MET A 282 -33.91 -4.11 21.28
C MET A 282 -32.91 -3.17 21.97
N LEU A 283 -31.79 -2.84 21.30
CA LEU A 283 -30.83 -1.87 21.84
C LEU A 283 -31.40 -0.46 21.91
N LEU A 284 -32.19 -0.03 20.92
CA LEU A 284 -32.89 1.25 20.95
C LEU A 284 -33.98 1.29 22.04
N GLU A 285 -34.66 0.19 22.30
CA GLU A 285 -35.57 0.06 23.45
C GLU A 285 -34.83 0.24 24.77
N MET A 286 -33.67 -0.41 24.93
CA MET A 286 -32.81 -0.24 26.11
C MET A 286 -32.35 1.21 26.29
N VAL A 287 -31.97 1.89 25.20
CA VAL A 287 -31.64 3.32 25.21
C VAL A 287 -32.83 4.11 25.77
N GLY A 288 -34.04 3.81 25.31
CA GLY A 288 -35.28 4.43 25.80
C GLY A 288 -35.47 4.26 27.32
N VAL A 289 -35.23 3.06 27.86
CA VAL A 289 -35.32 2.78 29.30
C VAL A 289 -34.27 3.57 30.09
N VAL A 290 -33.00 3.52 29.67
CA VAL A 290 -31.89 4.20 30.36
C VAL A 290 -32.07 5.73 30.34
N LYS A 291 -32.59 6.29 29.23
CA LYS A 291 -32.87 7.73 29.11
C LYS A 291 -33.92 8.27 30.08
N LYS A 292 -34.79 7.41 30.64
CA LYS A 292 -35.78 7.83 31.64
C LYS A 292 -35.10 8.36 32.91
N VAL A 293 -33.86 7.95 33.18
CA VAL A 293 -33.17 8.15 34.46
C VAL A 293 -31.75 8.70 34.35
N ALA A 294 -31.05 8.50 33.24
CA ALA A 294 -29.69 9.01 33.02
C ALA A 294 -29.68 10.32 32.22
N ASP A 295 -28.80 11.27 32.60
CA ASP A 295 -28.61 12.51 31.85
C ASP A 295 -27.78 12.30 30.56
N GLY A 296 -28.16 13.05 29.52
CA GLY A 296 -28.40 12.49 28.20
C GLY A 296 -27.23 12.46 27.22
N GLU A 297 -26.07 13.08 27.48
CA GLU A 297 -25.05 13.22 26.43
C GLU A 297 -24.40 11.88 26.04
N LYS A 298 -23.96 11.09 27.03
CA LYS A 298 -23.36 9.76 26.78
C LYS A 298 -24.38 8.82 26.12
N VAL A 299 -25.61 8.78 26.63
CA VAL A 299 -26.66 7.91 26.10
C VAL A 299 -27.11 8.35 24.70
N ARG A 300 -27.19 9.66 24.41
CA ARG A 300 -27.46 10.18 23.06
C ARG A 300 -26.34 9.86 22.08
N ALA A 301 -25.08 9.89 22.52
CA ALA A 301 -23.95 9.49 21.68
C ALA A 301 -24.01 7.99 21.32
N ILE A 302 -24.37 7.14 22.29
CA ILE A 302 -24.59 5.70 22.06
C ILE A 302 -25.77 5.48 21.12
N GLU A 303 -26.90 6.14 21.36
CA GLU A 303 -28.08 6.09 20.48
C GLU A 303 -27.74 6.48 19.05
N ALA A 304 -27.08 7.61 18.85
CA ALA A 304 -26.69 8.06 17.52
C ALA A 304 -25.81 7.02 16.82
N ARG A 305 -24.87 6.38 17.53
CA ARG A 305 -24.04 5.30 16.96
C ARG A 305 -24.89 4.09 16.55
N ILE A 306 -25.86 3.67 17.38
CA ILE A 306 -26.78 2.58 17.06
C ILE A 306 -27.61 2.94 15.82
N GLU A 307 -28.17 4.15 15.78
CA GLU A 307 -28.98 4.63 14.65
C GLU A 307 -28.21 4.63 13.33
N HIS A 308 -26.94 5.06 13.32
CA HIS A 308 -26.07 5.06 12.13
C HIS A 308 -25.51 3.67 11.75
N THR A 309 -25.82 2.63 12.52
CA THR A 309 -25.38 1.26 12.24
C THR A 309 -26.48 0.54 11.46
N ASP A 310 -26.31 0.43 10.14
CA ASP A 310 -27.39 0.01 9.22
C ASP A 310 -27.14 -1.32 8.51
N SER A 311 -25.95 -1.89 8.68
CA SER A 311 -25.58 -3.15 8.03
C SER A 311 -25.25 -4.25 9.04
N PRO A 312 -25.69 -5.50 8.80
CA PRO A 312 -25.25 -6.66 9.57
C PRO A 312 -23.74 -6.88 9.61
N SER A 313 -22.99 -6.38 8.63
CA SER A 313 -21.51 -6.38 8.67
C SER A 313 -20.95 -5.58 9.86
N GLN A 314 -21.74 -4.66 10.41
CA GLN A 314 -21.39 -3.79 11.52
C GLN A 314 -21.89 -4.31 12.89
N GLN A 315 -22.29 -5.58 12.98
CA GLN A 315 -22.80 -6.20 14.23
C GLN A 315 -21.90 -5.98 15.44
N ASN A 316 -20.57 -5.90 15.26
CA ASN A 316 -19.64 -5.64 16.35
C ASN A 316 -19.83 -4.25 16.96
N ILE A 317 -20.17 -3.23 16.17
CA ILE A 317 -20.47 -1.88 16.66
C ILE A 317 -21.69 -1.90 17.58
N LEU A 318 -22.73 -2.66 17.21
CA LEU A 318 -23.90 -2.82 18.07
C LEU A 318 -23.56 -3.52 19.40
N LYS A 319 -22.67 -4.53 19.38
CA LYS A 319 -22.20 -5.20 20.61
C LYS A 319 -21.38 -4.27 21.51
N GLU A 320 -20.55 -3.40 20.93
CA GLU A 320 -19.83 -2.36 21.68
C GLU A 320 -20.82 -1.38 22.32
N CYS A 321 -21.82 -0.92 21.56
CA CYS A 321 -22.88 -0.05 22.08
C CYS A 321 -23.68 -0.73 23.21
N GLU A 322 -24.01 -2.03 23.08
CA GLU A 322 -24.64 -2.81 24.14
C GLU A 322 -23.81 -2.79 25.42
N ALA A 323 -22.50 -3.10 25.32
CA ALA A 323 -21.61 -3.15 26.48
C ALA A 323 -21.51 -1.78 27.17
N GLU A 324 -21.35 -0.70 26.40
CA GLU A 324 -21.31 0.67 26.93
C GLU A 324 -22.63 1.08 27.59
N LEU A 325 -23.76 0.69 26.99
CA LEU A 325 -25.09 1.00 27.50
C LEU A 325 -25.38 0.24 28.80
N ARG A 326 -24.99 -1.04 28.89
CA ARG A 326 -25.10 -1.85 30.11
C ARG A 326 -24.32 -1.23 31.27
N VAL A 327 -23.06 -0.85 31.03
CA VAL A 327 -22.24 -0.16 32.04
C VAL A 327 -22.95 1.11 32.51
N THR A 328 -23.42 1.93 31.57
CA THR A 328 -24.11 3.18 31.90
C THR A 328 -25.40 2.95 32.69
N ALA A 329 -26.18 1.93 32.32
CA ALA A 329 -27.40 1.54 33.02
C ALA A 329 -27.11 1.16 34.48
N ILE A 330 -26.12 0.28 34.68
CA ILE A 330 -25.67 -0.20 35.99
C ILE A 330 -25.18 0.97 36.86
N GLU A 331 -24.30 1.82 36.32
CA GLU A 331 -23.78 3.01 37.02
C GLU A 331 -24.91 3.94 37.46
N THR A 332 -25.93 4.11 36.62
CA THR A 332 -27.09 4.95 36.92
C THR A 332 -27.93 4.38 38.06
N LEU A 333 -28.22 3.08 38.04
CA LEU A 333 -28.98 2.43 39.12
C LEU A 333 -28.21 2.47 40.44
N GLU A 334 -26.90 2.19 40.41
CA GLU A 334 -26.04 2.27 41.59
C GLU A 334 -26.04 3.69 42.19
N ALA A 335 -26.00 4.73 41.34
CA ALA A 335 -26.08 6.11 41.78
C ALA A 335 -27.44 6.45 42.42
N ILE A 336 -28.55 5.92 41.87
CA ILE A 336 -29.88 6.09 42.46
C ILE A 336 -29.96 5.43 43.84
N TYR A 337 -29.50 4.18 43.97
CA TYR A 337 -29.48 3.48 45.27
C TYR A 337 -28.63 4.19 46.31
N LYS A 338 -27.46 4.72 45.93
CA LYS A 338 -26.64 5.56 46.83
C LYS A 338 -27.37 6.83 47.25
N ASN A 339 -28.08 7.50 46.33
CA ASN A 339 -28.86 8.69 46.64
C ASN A 339 -30.01 8.38 47.63
N ILE A 340 -30.70 7.25 47.45
CA ILE A 340 -31.72 6.77 48.40
C ILE A 340 -31.09 6.54 49.77
N PHE A 341 -29.97 5.81 49.83
CA PHE A 341 -29.26 5.56 51.08
C PHE A 341 -28.84 6.85 51.80
N ASP A 342 -28.35 7.85 51.07
CA ASP A 342 -27.99 9.16 51.61
C ASP A 342 -29.21 9.93 52.13
N LEU A 343 -30.37 9.81 51.47
CA LEU A 343 -31.64 10.38 51.95
C LEU A 343 -32.11 9.68 53.22
N GLU A 344 -32.07 8.36 53.27
CA GLU A 344 -32.42 7.55 54.44
C GLU A 344 -31.54 7.92 55.65
N ALA A 345 -30.24 8.11 55.44
CA ALA A 345 -29.33 8.58 56.49
C ALA A 345 -29.72 9.97 57.02
N LYS A 346 -30.07 10.91 56.13
CA LYS A 346 -30.56 12.25 56.52
C LYS A 346 -31.88 12.19 57.27
N ILE A 347 -32.80 11.30 56.88
CA ILE A 347 -34.07 11.09 57.57
C ILE A 347 -33.80 10.57 58.98
N ARG A 348 -32.98 9.53 59.15
CA ARG A 348 -32.58 9.01 60.47
C ARG A 348 -32.01 10.12 61.35
N ASP A 349 -31.09 10.92 60.83
CA ASP A 349 -30.44 11.96 61.62
C ASP A 349 -31.43 13.02 62.14
N LYS A 350 -32.52 13.26 61.41
CA LYS A 350 -33.60 14.18 61.83
C LYS A 350 -34.67 13.50 62.71
N GLU A 351 -34.88 12.20 62.55
CA GLU A 351 -35.86 11.42 63.31
C GLU A 351 -35.20 10.15 63.91
N PRO A 352 -34.37 10.27 64.96
CA PRO A 352 -33.50 9.17 65.41
C PRO A 352 -34.21 7.96 66.04
N SER A 353 -35.54 7.96 66.19
CA SER A 353 -36.26 6.91 66.91
C SER A 353 -37.79 7.12 66.85
N SER A 354 -38.45 6.71 65.77
CA SER A 354 -39.88 6.40 65.84
C SER A 354 -40.10 4.91 65.58
N GLU A 355 -40.67 4.21 66.56
CA GLU A 355 -41.18 2.84 66.37
C GLU A 355 -42.36 2.83 65.36
N GLU A 356 -42.95 4.00 65.11
CA GLU A 356 -44.05 4.21 64.16
C GLU A 356 -43.59 4.24 62.70
N TYR A 357 -42.36 4.71 62.39
CA TYR A 357 -41.80 4.77 61.04
C TYR A 357 -40.27 4.51 61.00
N PRO A 358 -39.82 3.26 61.13
CA PRO A 358 -38.40 2.91 61.07
C PRO A 358 -37.74 3.29 59.72
N VAL A 359 -36.42 3.50 59.76
CA VAL A 359 -35.58 3.68 58.56
C VAL A 359 -34.93 2.34 58.25
N ASP A 360 -35.33 1.73 57.14
CA ASP A 360 -34.98 0.34 56.80
C ASP A 360 -33.63 0.18 56.05
N TYR A 361 -32.93 1.28 55.73
CA TYR A 361 -31.72 1.29 54.86
C TYR A 361 -31.90 0.51 53.55
N TRP A 362 -33.05 0.71 52.93
CA TRP A 362 -33.46 -0.02 51.75
C TRP A 362 -32.43 0.11 50.62
N GLY A 363 -31.80 1.30 50.46
CA GLY A 363 -30.80 1.51 49.41
C GLY A 363 -29.54 0.65 49.57
N ALA A 364 -29.15 0.31 50.81
CA ALA A 364 -28.00 -0.54 51.07
C ALA A 364 -28.30 -2.02 50.78
N ASP A 365 -29.48 -2.49 51.19
CA ASP A 365 -29.90 -3.88 51.01
C ASP A 365 -30.09 -4.25 49.54
N ARG A 366 -30.39 -3.26 48.68
CA ARG A 366 -30.61 -3.43 47.24
C ARG A 366 -29.35 -3.38 46.39
N MET A 367 -28.17 -3.15 46.98
CA MET A 367 -26.92 -3.14 46.21
C MET A 367 -26.60 -4.51 45.58
N GLN A 368 -27.08 -5.61 46.17
CA GLN A 368 -26.95 -6.95 45.59
C GLN A 368 -27.68 -7.07 44.24
N ASP A 369 -28.81 -6.36 44.04
CA ASP A 369 -29.53 -6.37 42.76
C ASP A 369 -28.67 -5.79 41.60
N VAL A 370 -27.76 -4.86 41.91
CA VAL A 370 -26.82 -4.29 40.93
C VAL A 370 -25.78 -5.34 40.51
N LEU A 371 -25.28 -6.12 41.47
CA LEU A 371 -24.34 -7.22 41.19
C LEU A 371 -25.02 -8.33 40.39
N ASP A 372 -26.27 -8.66 40.71
CA ASP A 372 -27.03 -9.67 40.00
C ASP A 372 -27.27 -9.26 38.54
N LEU A 373 -27.60 -7.98 38.29
CA LEU A 373 -27.72 -7.42 36.93
C LEU A 373 -26.45 -7.59 36.08
N GLN A 374 -25.26 -7.48 36.68
CA GLN A 374 -23.98 -7.65 35.97
C GLN A 374 -23.79 -9.07 35.42
N THR A 375 -24.48 -10.06 36.00
CA THR A 375 -24.35 -11.47 35.61
C THR A 375 -25.27 -11.88 34.46
N ILE A 376 -26.28 -11.06 34.12
CA ILE A 376 -27.27 -11.40 33.11
C ILE A 376 -26.67 -11.22 31.72
N GLU A 377 -26.43 -12.32 31.00
CA GLU A 377 -25.87 -12.24 29.64
C GLU A 377 -26.90 -11.83 28.58
N GLN A 378 -28.17 -12.23 28.72
CA GLN A 378 -29.19 -11.97 27.69
C GLN A 378 -29.74 -10.55 27.79
N LEU A 379 -29.70 -9.81 26.68
CA LEU A 379 -30.13 -8.40 26.63
C LEU A 379 -31.59 -8.20 27.06
N GLY A 380 -32.51 -9.06 26.59
CA GLY A 380 -33.93 -8.94 26.93
C GLY A 380 -34.21 -9.16 28.42
N GLU A 381 -33.54 -10.15 29.04
CA GLU A 381 -33.65 -10.39 30.48
C GLU A 381 -33.03 -9.25 31.29
N PHE A 382 -31.88 -8.74 30.83
CA PHE A 382 -31.22 -7.59 31.45
C PHE A 382 -32.15 -6.37 31.44
N MET A 383 -32.76 -6.05 30.30
CA MET A 383 -33.68 -4.91 30.16
C MET A 383 -34.88 -5.03 31.10
N LEU A 384 -35.55 -6.19 31.13
CA LEU A 384 -36.72 -6.42 31.99
C LEU A 384 -36.37 -6.27 33.47
N ARG A 385 -35.24 -6.84 33.90
CA ARG A 385 -34.80 -6.73 35.29
C ARG A 385 -34.39 -5.30 35.63
N TYR A 386 -33.67 -4.62 34.73
CA TYR A 386 -33.23 -3.25 34.92
C TYR A 386 -34.42 -2.28 35.05
N GLU A 387 -35.41 -2.39 34.17
CA GLU A 387 -36.60 -1.52 34.20
C GLU A 387 -37.39 -1.68 35.50
N ALA A 388 -37.61 -2.93 35.95
CA ALA A 388 -38.28 -3.19 37.22
C ALA A 388 -37.53 -2.59 38.43
N LEU A 389 -36.19 -2.70 38.43
CA LEU A 389 -35.37 -2.14 39.51
C LEU A 389 -35.37 -0.61 39.49
N ILE A 390 -35.35 0.01 38.31
CA ILE A 390 -35.44 1.47 38.18
C ILE A 390 -36.82 2.00 38.62
N GLU A 391 -37.91 1.32 38.28
CA GLU A 391 -39.24 1.72 38.74
C GLU A 391 -39.36 1.66 40.28
N ASP A 392 -38.88 0.58 40.88
CA ASP A 392 -38.84 0.39 42.34
C ASP A 392 -37.96 1.47 43.01
N ALA A 393 -36.76 1.70 42.46
CA ALA A 393 -35.83 2.72 42.95
C ALA A 393 -36.41 4.14 42.87
N ASN A 394 -37.03 4.51 41.75
CA ASN A 394 -37.62 5.83 41.57
C ASN A 394 -38.81 6.04 42.53
N SER A 395 -39.66 5.03 42.69
CA SER A 395 -40.77 5.10 43.65
C SER A 395 -40.26 5.33 45.08
N ARG A 396 -39.17 4.66 45.47
CA ARG A 396 -38.56 4.85 46.80
C ARG A 396 -37.90 6.21 46.94
N LEU A 397 -37.19 6.66 45.92
CA LEU A 397 -36.54 7.96 45.90
C LEU A 397 -37.55 9.12 46.06
N GLU A 398 -38.71 9.03 45.41
CA GLU A 398 -39.81 10.00 45.58
C GLU A 398 -40.37 9.97 47.01
N TYR A 399 -40.67 8.78 47.53
CA TYR A 399 -41.16 8.61 48.91
C TYR A 399 -40.21 9.19 49.96
N ASP A 400 -38.91 8.88 49.88
CA ASP A 400 -37.92 9.35 50.86
C ASP A 400 -37.68 10.86 50.74
N ARG A 401 -37.77 11.44 49.52
CA ARG A 401 -37.74 12.89 49.33
C ARG A 401 -38.93 13.58 50.00
N ASP A 402 -40.14 13.10 49.73
CA ASP A 402 -41.36 13.67 50.31
C ASP A 402 -41.35 13.56 51.83
N ARG A 403 -40.94 12.40 52.36
CA ARG A 403 -40.79 12.19 53.81
C ARG A 403 -39.79 13.17 54.41
N LEU A 404 -38.60 13.31 53.81
CA LEU A 404 -37.59 14.23 54.31
C LEU A 404 -38.10 15.68 54.29
N ASP A 405 -38.84 16.09 53.26
CA ASP A 405 -39.44 17.41 53.16
C ASP A 405 -40.50 17.69 54.24
N VAL A 406 -41.31 16.68 54.60
CA VAL A 406 -42.28 16.79 55.70
C VAL A 406 -41.59 16.92 57.05
N ILE A 407 -40.57 16.10 57.33
CA ILE A 407 -39.82 16.12 58.61
C ILE A 407 -38.98 17.40 58.74
N SER A 408 -38.62 18.03 57.63
CA SER A 408 -37.80 19.25 57.60
C SER A 408 -38.60 20.55 57.81
N LYS A 409 -39.93 20.49 57.79
CA LYS A 409 -40.83 21.62 58.09
C LYS A 409 -41.18 21.65 59.57
#